data_AF-A0A975J933-F1
#
_entry.id   AF-A0A975J933-F1
#
_cell.length_a   1.000
_cell.length_b   1.000
_cell.length_c   1.000
_cell.angle_alpha   90.00
_cell.angle_beta   90.00
_cell.angle_gamma   90.00
#
_symmetry.space_group_name_H-M   'P 1'
#
loop_
_entity.id
_entity.type
_entity.pdbx_description
1 polymer ?
#
loop_
_entity_poly.entity_id
_entity_poly.type
_entity_poly.pdbx_seq_one_letter_code
_entity_poly.pdbx_strand_id
1 'polypeptide(L)'
;MKVLTTKPNLVFIPKEEKDFKRDLEKEMGKGKQVPNLGLSYIQGIKAIDENRKNSNPASLEPFIYAHDGGVSFKLMSAISKEAWYIGISKDYVHKVYFIDGDVITKSKSVIKRGIAGTLIAGPVGTIIGGMSGIGEIAEQEAYMVMETDENKIFFKCRAGTKDIFEMKFKNIFGDKAITSEEIKRQQEQELLNNI
;
A
#
# COMPACT_ATOMS: atom_id res chain seq x y z
N MET A 1 4.05 1.21 -27.02
CA MET A 1 4.04 1.43 -25.56
C MET A 1 4.03 2.94 -25.31
N LYS A 2 2.95 3.49 -24.74
CA LYS A 2 2.76 4.93 -24.54
C LYS A 2 3.44 5.35 -23.23
N VAL A 3 4.41 6.26 -23.33
CA VAL A 3 5.00 6.95 -22.18
C VAL A 3 4.10 8.14 -21.89
N LEU A 4 3.33 8.09 -20.81
CA LEU A 4 2.62 9.26 -20.30
C LEU A 4 3.58 9.94 -19.32
N THR A 5 3.98 11.17 -19.63
CA THR A 5 4.73 12.04 -18.73
C THR A 5 3.85 13.26 -18.48
N THR A 6 3.47 13.49 -17.23
CA THR A 6 2.90 14.77 -16.82
C THR A 6 3.91 15.35 -15.85
N LYS A 7 4.63 16.43 -16.22
CA LYS A 7 5.25 17.23 -15.16
C LYS A 7 4.12 17.94 -14.41
N PRO A 8 4.13 17.93 -13.08
CA PRO A 8 5.19 17.50 -12.16
C PRO A 8 4.78 16.22 -11.39
N ASN A 9 4.07 15.31 -12.05
CA ASN A 9 3.64 14.02 -11.54
C ASN A 9 4.44 12.94 -12.25
N LEU A 10 5.57 12.54 -11.67
CA LEU A 10 6.51 11.59 -12.28
C LEU A 10 5.96 10.15 -12.23
N VAL A 11 4.78 9.89 -12.79
CA VAL A 11 4.39 8.56 -13.24
C VAL A 11 5.20 8.30 -14.50
N PHE A 12 6.30 7.58 -14.36
CA PHE A 12 7.07 7.14 -15.51
C PHE A 12 6.64 5.72 -15.87
N ILE A 13 6.28 5.54 -17.12
CA ILE A 13 6.41 4.24 -17.78
C ILE A 13 7.70 4.35 -18.60
N PRO A 14 8.89 4.30 -17.97
CA PRO A 14 10.12 4.46 -18.71
C PRO A 14 10.28 3.28 -19.68
N LYS A 15 10.98 3.51 -20.81
CA LYS A 15 11.40 2.40 -21.66
C LYS A 15 12.40 1.49 -20.93
N GLU A 16 13.21 2.07 -20.03
CA GLU A 16 14.22 1.37 -19.23
C GLU A 16 14.30 1.91 -17.79
N GLU A 17 14.39 1.00 -16.80
CA GLU A 17 14.47 1.32 -15.36
C GLU A 17 15.62 2.29 -15.00
N LYS A 18 16.72 2.23 -15.77
CA LYS A 18 17.92 3.05 -15.55
C LYS A 18 17.65 4.53 -15.75
N ASP A 19 16.92 4.89 -16.80
CA ASP A 19 16.60 6.30 -17.09
C ASP A 19 15.68 6.87 -16.01
N PHE A 20 14.68 6.10 -15.59
CA PHE A 20 13.81 6.48 -14.48
C PHE A 20 14.61 6.76 -13.21
N LYS A 21 15.49 5.84 -12.79
CA LYS A 21 16.31 6.04 -11.59
C LYS A 21 17.17 7.29 -11.68
N ARG A 22 17.82 7.53 -12.82
CA ARG A 22 18.63 8.73 -13.05
C ARG A 22 17.82 10.01 -12.89
N ASP A 23 16.66 10.07 -13.52
CA ASP A 23 15.84 11.28 -13.52
C ASP A 23 15.18 11.50 -12.15
N LEU A 24 14.76 10.42 -11.48
CA LEU A 24 14.24 10.42 -10.12
C LEU A 24 15.28 10.91 -9.10
N GLU A 25 16.53 10.45 -9.20
CA GLU A 25 17.61 10.86 -8.31
C GLU A 25 17.99 12.33 -8.49
N LYS A 26 17.88 12.86 -9.72
CA LYS A 26 18.10 14.29 -9.98
C LYS A 26 17.02 15.16 -9.36
N GLU A 27 15.76 14.74 -9.44
CA GLU A 27 14.61 15.54 -8.99
C GLU A 27 14.35 15.41 -7.48
N MET A 28 14.50 14.20 -6.90
CA MET A 28 14.12 13.94 -5.50
C MET A 28 15.28 13.49 -4.61
N GLY A 29 16.48 13.29 -5.17
CA GLY A 29 17.62 12.75 -4.45
C GLY A 29 17.64 11.22 -4.38
N LYS A 30 18.67 10.67 -3.74
CA LYS A 30 18.89 9.22 -3.66
C LYS A 30 17.80 8.54 -2.83
N GLY A 31 17.26 7.45 -3.38
CA GLY A 31 16.23 6.65 -2.71
C GLY A 31 16.82 5.65 -1.72
N LYS A 32 16.25 5.57 -0.51
CA LYS A 32 16.47 4.48 0.44
C LYS A 32 15.28 3.55 0.42
N GLN A 33 15.52 2.26 0.24
CA GLN A 33 14.43 1.28 0.22
C GLN A 33 13.71 1.24 1.57
N VAL A 34 12.38 1.31 1.51
CA VAL A 34 11.50 1.14 2.65
C VAL A 34 10.94 -0.29 2.59
N PRO A 35 11.09 -1.10 3.65
CA PRO A 35 10.51 -2.44 3.68
C PRO A 35 9.00 -2.39 3.43
N ASN A 36 8.54 -3.09 2.39
CA ASN A 36 7.12 -3.30 2.16
C ASN A 36 6.65 -4.48 3.04
N LEU A 37 5.95 -4.16 4.13
CA LEU A 37 5.42 -5.16 5.07
C LEU A 37 4.00 -5.63 4.73
N GLY A 38 3.47 -5.25 3.55
CA GLY A 38 2.14 -5.66 3.09
C GLY A 38 1.27 -4.51 2.60
N LEU A 39 1.88 -3.47 2.04
CA LEU A 39 1.17 -2.48 1.24
C LEU A 39 0.91 -3.06 -0.16
N SER A 40 -0.26 -2.79 -0.73
CA SER A 40 -0.63 -3.16 -2.11
C SER A 40 -1.34 -2.00 -2.78
N TYR A 41 -0.98 -1.67 -4.01
CA TYR A 41 -1.66 -0.63 -4.79
C TYR A 41 -3.06 -1.10 -5.22
N ILE A 42 -4.04 -0.22 -5.08
CA ILE A 42 -5.44 -0.46 -5.49
C ILE A 42 -5.76 0.34 -6.74
N GLN A 43 -5.71 1.68 -6.65
CA GLN A 43 -6.16 2.59 -7.70
C GLN A 43 -5.67 4.02 -7.45
N GLY A 44 -5.95 4.92 -8.40
CA GLY A 44 -5.73 6.36 -8.27
C GLY A 44 -4.75 6.93 -9.28
N ILE A 45 -4.17 6.09 -10.15
CA ILE A 45 -3.29 6.52 -11.23
C ILE A 45 -3.90 6.00 -12.53
N LYS A 46 -4.57 6.89 -13.26
CA LYS A 46 -5.33 6.58 -14.47
C LYS A 46 -4.57 5.70 -15.46
N ALA A 47 -3.31 6.02 -15.73
CA ALA A 47 -2.46 5.26 -16.64
C ALA A 47 -2.26 3.80 -16.21
N ILE A 48 -2.18 3.53 -14.91
CA ILE A 48 -2.03 2.18 -14.35
C ILE A 48 -3.39 1.49 -14.33
N ASP A 49 -4.42 2.20 -13.88
CA ASP A 49 -5.77 1.66 -13.71
C ASP A 49 -6.40 1.25 -15.05
N GLU A 50 -6.20 2.03 -16.12
CA GLU A 50 -6.68 1.70 -17.46
C GLU A 50 -5.96 0.48 -18.05
N ASN A 51 -4.64 0.33 -17.81
CA ASN A 51 -3.89 -0.85 -18.23
C ASN A 51 -4.30 -2.09 -17.43
N ARG A 52 -4.65 -1.93 -16.15
CA ARG A 52 -5.15 -3.02 -15.30
C ARG A 52 -6.54 -3.50 -15.71
N LYS A 53 -7.45 -2.64 -16.17
CA LYS A 53 -8.78 -3.09 -16.64
C LYS A 53 -8.67 -4.08 -17.80
N ASN A 54 -7.61 -3.98 -18.60
CA ASN A 54 -7.35 -4.86 -19.74
C ASN A 54 -6.51 -6.11 -19.38
N SER A 55 -6.13 -6.28 -18.11
CA SER A 55 -5.29 -7.38 -17.62
C SER A 55 -5.85 -7.98 -16.31
N ASN A 56 -5.39 -9.17 -15.91
CA ASN A 56 -5.88 -9.83 -14.70
C ASN A 56 -5.63 -8.94 -13.46
N PRO A 57 -6.61 -8.67 -12.57
CA PRO A 57 -6.50 -7.72 -11.45
C PRO A 57 -5.57 -8.14 -10.31
N ALA A 58 -4.46 -8.83 -10.59
CA ALA A 58 -3.46 -9.20 -9.61
C ALA A 58 -3.05 -7.99 -8.75
N SER A 59 -2.86 -8.26 -7.45
CA SER A 59 -2.36 -7.27 -6.49
C SER A 59 -1.01 -6.76 -6.97
N LEU A 60 -0.87 -5.43 -7.06
CA LEU A 60 0.40 -4.78 -7.34
C LEU A 60 1.09 -4.48 -6.02
N GLU A 61 2.13 -5.24 -5.69
CA GLU A 61 2.92 -5.01 -4.49
C GLU A 61 4.03 -3.98 -4.80
N PRO A 62 3.99 -2.77 -4.21
CA PRO A 62 5.01 -1.76 -4.40
C PRO A 62 6.34 -2.16 -3.75
N PHE A 63 7.44 -1.95 -4.47
CA PHE A 63 8.71 -1.63 -3.82
C PHE A 63 8.72 -0.13 -3.54
N ILE A 64 8.92 0.23 -2.28
CA ILE A 64 8.83 1.62 -1.81
C ILE A 64 10.25 2.15 -1.60
N TYR A 65 10.52 3.36 -2.06
CA TYR A 65 11.77 4.07 -1.81
C TYR A 65 11.47 5.46 -1.26
N ALA A 66 12.07 5.80 -0.13
CA ALA A 66 12.01 7.13 0.44
C ALA A 66 13.14 7.98 -0.13
N HIS A 67 12.81 9.19 -0.56
CA HIS A 67 13.74 10.17 -1.09
C HIS A 67 13.69 11.43 -0.22
N ASP A 68 14.74 12.25 -0.26
CA ASP A 68 14.75 13.51 0.48
C ASP A 68 13.61 14.43 0.01
N GLY A 69 13.33 14.42 -1.31
CA GLY A 69 12.26 15.18 -1.95
C GLY A 69 10.92 14.45 -2.13
N GLY A 70 10.75 13.20 -1.66
CA GLY A 70 9.52 12.46 -1.96
C GLY A 70 9.50 10.98 -1.61
N VAL A 71 8.62 10.25 -2.29
CA VAL A 71 8.57 8.79 -2.28
C VAL A 71 8.50 8.29 -3.71
N SER A 72 9.04 7.11 -3.98
CA SER A 72 8.77 6.41 -5.22
C SER A 72 8.31 4.98 -5.00
N PHE A 73 7.53 4.49 -5.95
CA PHE A 73 6.97 3.15 -5.99
C PHE A 73 7.37 2.48 -7.29
N LYS A 74 7.94 1.28 -7.21
CA LYS A 74 8.02 0.34 -8.32
C LYS A 74 6.91 -0.69 -8.11
N LEU A 75 5.83 -0.59 -8.86
CA LEU A 75 4.72 -1.54 -8.82
C LEU A 75 5.04 -2.67 -9.78
N MET A 76 5.09 -3.91 -9.30
CA MET A 76 5.29 -5.08 -10.15
C MET A 76 4.04 -5.93 -10.21
N SER A 77 3.65 -6.31 -11.42
CA SER A 77 2.66 -7.36 -11.62
C SER A 77 3.31 -8.72 -11.41
N ALA A 78 2.76 -9.53 -10.50
CA ALA A 78 3.21 -10.90 -10.29
C ALA A 78 3.03 -11.79 -11.54
N ILE A 79 2.15 -11.38 -12.46
CA ILE A 79 1.75 -12.18 -13.63
C ILE A 79 2.38 -11.66 -14.91
N SER A 80 2.26 -10.37 -15.22
CA SER A 80 2.66 -9.82 -16.53
C SER A 80 4.15 -9.47 -16.64
N LYS A 81 4.92 -9.57 -15.54
CA LYS A 81 6.31 -9.07 -15.44
C LYS A 81 6.45 -7.57 -15.77
N GLU A 82 5.35 -6.85 -15.95
CA GLU A 82 5.33 -5.42 -16.15
C GLU A 82 5.63 -4.71 -14.83
N ALA A 83 6.38 -3.62 -14.93
CA ALA A 83 6.69 -2.74 -13.82
C ALA A 83 6.27 -1.32 -14.15
N TRP A 84 5.55 -0.69 -13.23
CA TRP A 84 5.24 0.74 -13.27
C TRP A 84 6.09 1.47 -12.24
N TYR A 85 6.57 2.64 -12.60
CA TYR A 85 7.42 3.45 -11.74
C TYR A 85 6.72 4.78 -11.47
N ILE A 86 6.56 5.10 -10.19
CA ILE A 86 5.83 6.28 -9.75
C ILE A 86 6.75 7.03 -8.83
N GLY A 87 7.09 8.28 -9.15
CA GLY A 87 7.72 9.23 -8.24
C GLY A 87 6.70 10.28 -7.82
N ILE A 88 6.60 10.52 -6.52
CA ILE A 88 5.70 11.52 -5.94
C ILE A 88 6.52 12.43 -5.05
N SER A 89 6.69 13.69 -5.48
CA SER A 89 7.40 14.69 -4.70
C SER A 89 6.56 15.15 -3.51
N LYS A 90 7.22 15.50 -2.40
CA LYS A 90 6.59 16.00 -1.18
C LYS A 90 5.76 17.24 -1.45
N ASP A 91 6.15 18.09 -2.38
CA ASP A 91 5.47 19.36 -2.66
C ASP A 91 4.07 19.15 -3.26
N TYR A 92 3.86 18.02 -3.94
CA TYR A 92 2.59 17.66 -4.58
C TYR A 92 1.65 16.87 -3.70
N VAL A 93 2.13 16.41 -2.56
CA VAL A 93 1.29 15.71 -1.59
C VAL A 93 0.67 16.75 -0.67
N HIS A 94 -0.66 16.79 -0.63
CA HIS A 94 -1.39 17.61 0.34
C HIS A 94 -1.54 16.86 1.64
N LYS A 95 -1.92 15.58 1.52
CA LYS A 95 -2.25 14.75 2.67
C LYS A 95 -1.90 13.30 2.40
N VAL A 96 -1.32 12.64 3.39
CA VAL A 96 -1.27 11.17 3.47
C VAL A 96 -2.03 10.78 4.72
N TYR A 97 -3.01 9.90 4.60
CA TYR A 97 -3.75 9.47 5.77
C TYR A 97 -4.16 8.00 5.67
N PHE A 98 -4.48 7.43 6.82
CA PHE A 98 -4.82 6.04 6.92
C PHE A 98 -6.25 5.91 7.44
N ILE A 99 -7.04 5.06 6.79
CA ILE A 99 -8.41 4.77 7.17
C ILE A 99 -8.52 3.29 7.49
N ASP A 100 -9.30 2.99 8.52
CA ASP A 100 -9.74 1.64 8.78
C ASP A 100 -10.90 1.33 7.83
N GLY A 101 -10.79 0.17 7.16
CA GLY A 101 -11.89 -0.43 6.41
C GLY A 101 -12.76 -1.28 7.31
N ASP A 102 -13.74 -1.92 6.69
CA ASP A 102 -14.65 -2.82 7.38
C ASP A 102 -13.91 -4.02 7.99
N VAL A 103 -14.43 -4.49 9.11
CA VAL A 103 -14.01 -5.76 9.69
C VAL A 103 -14.55 -6.87 8.82
N ILE A 104 -13.68 -7.52 8.05
CA ILE A 104 -14.05 -8.70 7.28
C ILE A 104 -13.77 -9.91 8.17
N THR A 105 -14.82 -10.58 8.62
CA THR A 105 -14.71 -11.91 9.24
C THR A 105 -14.29 -12.90 8.16
N LYS A 106 -13.02 -13.29 8.15
CA LYS A 106 -12.55 -14.39 7.31
C LYS A 106 -12.55 -15.68 8.10
N SER A 107 -13.27 -16.67 7.58
CA SER A 107 -13.16 -18.06 8.03
C SER A 107 -11.73 -18.53 7.79
N LYS A 108 -11.00 -18.88 8.87
CA LYS A 108 -9.65 -19.44 8.74
C LYS A 108 -9.70 -20.69 7.86
N SER A 109 -8.70 -20.83 6.99
CA SER A 109 -8.59 -22.02 6.14
C SER A 109 -8.17 -23.23 6.98
N VAL A 110 -9.16 -24.04 7.37
CA VAL A 110 -9.03 -25.33 8.08
C VAL A 110 -8.08 -26.28 7.33
N ILE A 111 -8.08 -26.21 5.99
CA ILE A 111 -7.29 -27.06 5.10
C ILE A 111 -5.78 -26.81 5.26
N LYS A 112 -5.34 -25.54 5.30
CA LYS A 112 -3.90 -25.22 5.38
C LYS A 112 -3.26 -25.65 6.71
N ARG A 113 -4.00 -25.59 7.82
CA ARG A 113 -3.53 -26.03 9.13
C ARG A 113 -3.76 -27.51 9.39
N GLY A 114 -4.79 -28.10 8.80
CA GLY A 114 -4.94 -29.56 8.74
C GLY A 114 -3.72 -30.20 8.12
N ILE A 115 -3.25 -29.68 6.98
CA ILE A 115 -2.03 -30.16 6.30
C ILE A 115 -0.77 -29.95 7.18
N ALA A 116 -0.61 -28.77 7.79
CA ALA A 116 0.52 -28.50 8.69
C ALA A 116 0.51 -29.40 9.95
N GLY A 117 -0.66 -29.68 10.51
CA GLY A 117 -0.84 -30.59 11.64
C GLY A 117 -0.58 -32.05 11.27
N THR A 118 -0.99 -32.47 10.07
CA THR A 118 -0.66 -33.81 9.52
C THR A 118 0.85 -34.01 9.41
N LEU A 119 1.59 -32.99 8.96
CA LEU A 119 3.05 -33.04 8.81
C LEU A 119 3.78 -33.16 10.15
N ILE A 120 3.23 -32.59 11.23
CA ILE A 120 3.88 -32.56 12.55
C ILE A 120 3.49 -33.76 13.41
N ALA A 121 2.22 -34.16 13.40
CA ALA A 121 1.69 -35.16 14.35
C ALA A 121 0.71 -36.16 13.72
N GLY A 122 0.72 -36.31 12.39
CA GLY A 122 -0.11 -37.28 11.68
C GLY A 122 -1.62 -36.99 11.80
N PRO A 123 -2.50 -38.01 11.71
CA PRO A 123 -3.95 -37.84 11.70
C PRO A 123 -4.51 -37.11 12.93
N VAL A 124 -3.89 -37.29 14.11
CA VAL A 124 -4.27 -36.58 15.35
C VAL A 124 -3.92 -35.09 15.26
N GLY A 125 -2.77 -34.76 14.65
CA GLY A 125 -2.38 -33.40 14.35
C GLY A 125 -3.30 -32.71 13.34
N THR A 126 -3.90 -33.45 12.40
CA THR A 126 -4.91 -32.93 11.48
C THR A 126 -6.17 -32.48 12.21
N ILE A 127 -6.64 -33.25 13.20
CA ILE A 127 -7.86 -32.96 13.97
C ILE A 127 -7.62 -31.73 14.86
N ILE A 128 -6.51 -31.70 15.62
CA ILE A 128 -6.17 -30.57 16.50
C ILE A 128 -5.85 -29.31 15.67
N GLY A 129 -5.11 -29.46 14.57
CA GLY A 129 -4.79 -28.38 13.63
C GLY A 129 -6.04 -27.82 12.95
N GLY A 130 -7.00 -28.67 12.59
CA GLY A 130 -8.29 -28.31 12.03
C GLY A 130 -9.21 -27.62 13.05
N MET A 131 -9.26 -28.12 14.29
CA MET A 131 -10.05 -27.51 15.38
C MET A 131 -9.47 -26.18 15.86
N SER A 132 -8.15 -25.98 15.87
CA SER A 132 -7.52 -24.67 16.14
C SER A 132 -7.82 -23.62 15.06
N GLY A 133 -8.25 -24.08 13.88
CA GLY A 133 -8.73 -23.28 12.77
C GLY A 133 -10.20 -22.87 12.89
N ILE A 134 -10.95 -23.39 13.88
CA ILE A 134 -12.32 -22.94 14.15
C ILE A 134 -12.21 -21.65 14.96
N GLY A 135 -12.16 -20.53 14.26
CA GLY A 135 -12.24 -19.21 14.85
C GLY A 135 -12.26 -18.18 13.74
N GLU A 136 -13.23 -17.30 13.76
CA GLU A 136 -13.26 -16.13 12.89
C GLU A 136 -12.06 -15.25 13.23
N ILE A 137 -11.23 -14.91 12.24
CA ILE A 137 -10.33 -13.76 12.40
C ILE A 137 -11.10 -12.58 11.84
N ALA A 138 -11.43 -11.64 12.72
CA ALA A 138 -11.73 -10.29 12.32
C ALA A 138 -10.44 -9.71 11.70
N GLU A 139 -10.31 -9.76 10.37
CA GLU A 139 -9.27 -9.00 9.68
C GLU A 139 -9.85 -7.61 9.39
N GLN A 140 -9.42 -6.62 10.16
CA GLN A 140 -9.70 -5.24 9.83
C GLN A 140 -8.81 -4.85 8.65
N GLU A 141 -9.44 -4.53 7.53
CA GLU A 141 -8.71 -3.97 6.40
C GLU A 141 -8.29 -2.54 6.76
N ALA A 142 -7.15 -2.10 6.28
CA ALA A 142 -6.71 -0.71 6.44
C ALA A 142 -6.23 -0.20 5.09
N TYR A 143 -6.40 1.09 4.86
CA TYR A 143 -6.04 1.73 3.60
C TYR A 143 -5.17 2.95 3.87
N MET A 144 -4.15 3.13 3.05
CA MET A 144 -3.39 4.37 2.96
C MET A 144 -3.92 5.16 1.76
N VAL A 145 -4.27 6.42 1.98
CA VAL A 145 -4.70 7.35 0.95
C VAL A 145 -3.67 8.47 0.85
N MET A 146 -3.21 8.74 -0.36
CA MET A 146 -2.36 9.89 -0.66
C MET A 146 -3.13 10.84 -1.58
N GLU A 147 -3.38 12.04 -1.09
CA GLU A 147 -4.04 13.11 -1.83
C GLU A 147 -3.01 14.05 -2.43
N THR A 148 -3.16 14.27 -3.73
CA THR A 148 -2.38 15.20 -4.53
C THR A 148 -3.34 16.18 -5.23
N ASP A 149 -2.82 17.15 -5.97
CA ASP A 149 -3.65 18.08 -6.76
C ASP A 149 -4.61 17.36 -7.73
N GLU A 150 -4.15 16.26 -8.35
CA GLU A 150 -4.85 15.63 -9.45
C GLU A 150 -5.47 14.27 -9.09
N ASN A 151 -4.93 13.62 -8.06
CA ASN A 151 -5.21 12.22 -7.78
C ASN A 151 -5.39 11.94 -6.28
N LYS A 152 -6.28 10.99 -5.99
CA LYS A 152 -6.30 10.26 -4.72
C LYS A 152 -5.79 8.85 -4.97
N ILE A 153 -4.64 8.52 -4.41
CA ILE A 153 -3.96 7.25 -4.62
C ILE A 153 -4.22 6.34 -3.43
N PHE A 154 -4.71 5.14 -3.70
CA PHE A 154 -5.18 4.19 -2.70
C PHE A 154 -4.27 2.98 -2.65
N PHE A 155 -3.84 2.65 -1.44
CA PHE A 155 -3.14 1.42 -1.14
C PHE A 155 -3.86 0.67 -0.03
N LYS A 156 -3.91 -0.65 -0.16
CA LYS A 156 -4.34 -1.57 0.90
C LYS A 156 -3.16 -1.87 1.81
N CYS A 157 -3.37 -1.82 3.10
CA CYS A 157 -2.44 -2.32 4.11
C CYS A 157 -2.86 -3.74 4.53
N ARG A 158 -1.88 -4.61 4.69
CA ARG A 158 -2.05 -5.90 5.35
C ARG A 158 -2.46 -5.67 6.80
N ALA A 159 -3.34 -6.51 7.31
CA ALA A 159 -3.76 -6.48 8.71
C ALA A 159 -2.55 -6.41 9.66
N GLY A 160 -2.60 -5.49 10.62
CA GLY A 160 -1.54 -5.27 11.61
C GLY A 160 -0.30 -4.50 11.13
N THR A 161 -0.30 -3.95 9.91
CA THR A 161 0.86 -3.22 9.36
C THR A 161 0.65 -1.71 9.22
N LYS A 162 -0.58 -1.24 9.48
CA LYS A 162 -0.99 0.17 9.36
C LYS A 162 -0.08 1.11 10.14
N ASP A 163 0.10 0.88 11.43
CA ASP A 163 0.89 1.77 12.31
C ASP A 163 2.35 1.89 11.87
N ILE A 164 2.90 0.82 11.30
CA ILE A 164 4.27 0.82 10.77
C ILE A 164 4.35 1.74 9.54
N PHE A 165 3.35 1.71 8.66
CA PHE A 165 3.27 2.60 7.52
C PHE A 165 2.96 4.04 7.94
N GLU A 166 2.09 4.27 8.91
CA GLU A 166 1.84 5.60 9.49
C GLU A 166 3.15 6.25 9.95
N MET A 167 3.92 5.55 10.80
CA MET A 167 5.22 6.06 11.28
C MET A 167 6.21 6.33 10.15
N LYS A 168 6.31 5.42 9.18
CA LYS A 168 7.23 5.58 8.04
C LYS A 168 6.85 6.77 7.16
N PHE A 169 5.56 6.93 6.84
CA PHE A 169 5.10 8.03 6.01
C PHE A 169 5.08 9.36 6.78
N LYS A 170 4.92 9.36 8.10
CA LYS A 170 5.17 10.54 8.95
C LYS A 170 6.61 11.01 8.86
N ASN A 171 7.58 10.10 8.87
CA ASN A 171 8.99 10.46 8.70
C ASN A 171 9.32 11.00 7.30
N ILE A 172 8.58 10.59 6.27
CA ILE A 172 8.79 11.07 4.90
C ILE A 172 8.11 12.43 4.69
N PHE A 173 6.82 12.52 5.02
CA PHE A 173 5.97 13.65 4.66
C PHE A 173 5.72 14.64 5.80
N GLY A 174 6.22 14.38 7.01
CA GLY A 174 6.11 15.29 8.15
C GLY A 174 4.66 15.53 8.56
N ASP A 175 4.28 16.80 8.60
CA ASP A 175 2.95 17.30 8.94
C ASP A 175 1.87 16.91 7.92
N LYS A 176 2.24 16.68 6.66
CA LYS A 176 1.32 16.23 5.60
C LYS A 176 0.81 14.80 5.82
N ALA A 177 1.52 13.98 6.59
CA ALA A 177 1.04 12.66 6.97
C ALA A 177 0.23 12.76 8.26
N ILE A 178 -1.06 12.48 8.17
CA ILE A 178 -2.01 12.54 9.29
C ILE A 178 -2.23 11.13 9.83
N THR A 179 -1.95 10.95 11.12
CA THR A 179 -2.15 9.66 11.81
C THR A 179 -3.63 9.44 12.11
N SER A 180 -4.00 8.18 12.38
CA SER A 180 -5.37 7.87 12.78
C SER A 180 -5.79 8.56 14.08
N GLU A 181 -4.86 8.78 15.00
CA GLU A 181 -5.11 9.53 16.24
C GLU A 181 -5.40 11.00 15.98
N GLU A 182 -4.66 11.63 15.06
CA GLU A 182 -4.87 13.02 14.66
C GLU A 182 -6.24 13.22 14.00
N ILE A 183 -6.69 12.25 13.18
CA ILE A 183 -8.04 12.27 12.58
C ILE A 183 -9.13 12.17 13.65
N LYS A 184 -9.00 11.23 14.60
CA LYS A 184 -9.98 11.07 15.69
C LYS A 184 -10.10 12.35 16.52
N ARG A 185 -8.97 12.97 16.86
CA ARG A 185 -8.96 14.25 17.60
C ARG A 185 -9.63 15.38 16.81
N GLN A 186 -9.42 15.47 15.50
CA GLN A 186 -10.08 16.46 14.65
C GLN A 186 -11.60 16.25 14.63
N GLN A 187 -12.07 15.01 14.50
CA GLN A 187 -13.50 14.67 14.52
C GLN A 187 -14.14 14.98 15.88
N GLU A 188 -13.46 14.65 16.98
CA GLU A 188 -13.93 14.99 18.34
C GLU A 188 -14.02 16.51 18.55
N GLN A 189 -13.05 17.28 18.07
CA GLN A 189 -13.08 18.74 18.14
C GLN A 189 -14.18 19.35 17.27
N GLU A 190 -14.40 18.84 16.06
CA GLU A 190 -15.51 19.26 15.20
C GLU A 190 -16.87 18.98 15.85
N LEU A 191 -17.03 17.82 16.50
CA LEU A 191 -18.26 17.49 17.24
C LEU A 191 -18.48 18.46 18.41
N LEU A 192 -17.44 18.77 19.19
CA LEU A 192 -17.52 19.70 20.31
C LEU A 192 -17.81 21.15 19.89
N ASN A 193 -17.32 21.58 18.72
CA ASN A 193 -17.57 22.92 18.20
C ASN A 193 -18.97 23.11 17.60
N ASN A 194 -19.69 22.01 17.33
CA ASN A 194 -21.04 21.99 16.76
C ASN A 194 -22.14 21.76 17.82
N ILE A 195 -21.79 21.75 19.12
CA ILE A 195 -22.70 21.68 20.27
C ILE A 195 -22.71 23.03 20.97
#